data_AF-A0A1Q3YDA6-F1
#
_entry.id   AF-A0A1Q3YDA6-F1
#
_cell.length_a   1.000
_cell.length_b   1.000
_cell.length_c   1.000
_cell.angle_alpha   90.00
_cell.angle_beta   90.00
_cell.angle_gamma   90.00
#
_symmetry.space_group_name_H-M   'P 1'
#
loop_
_entity.id
_entity.type
_entity.pdbx_description
1 polymer ?
#
loop_
_entity_poly.entity_id
_entity_poly.type
_entity_poly.pdbx_seq_one_letter_code
_entity_poly.pdbx_strand_id
1 'polypeptide(L)'
;MTTLTEALDAHIRHAILEAGGWIGFDRYMQLALYAPGLGYYANDLRKFGVMPESGSDFVTAPELSPVFGQVLAEQVREALDASGTDEVWEFGAGSGALAAQVLQALGDRVRRYTIMDVSTGLRARQRETLTRHADKIVWAQRLPERLRGVVLGNEVLDAMPVRLLHRIGGVWHERGVAMVEDALAWRDHVTELRPPIEVDGEHDYLTEIHPQAEGFMRALGACLQRGAAFFIDYGFPEAEYYHPQRAQGTLVCHRAHRVDAEPLLDVGLKDITAHVNFTGVAVAAQEAGLNVLGYTSQARFLLNNGILQKTELLAPAEQALALKLVLEHEMGELFKVLAVGPGEAWQPRGFAQGDRTHRL
;
A
#
# COMPACT_ATOMS: atom_id res chain seq x y z
N MET A 1 -7.89 34.27 -1.43
CA MET A 1 -7.76 33.06 -0.60
C MET A 1 -6.88 32.12 -1.40
N THR A 2 -5.71 31.75 -0.89
CA THR A 2 -4.79 30.82 -1.57
C THR A 2 -5.49 29.46 -1.69
N THR A 3 -5.49 28.84 -2.86
CA THR A 3 -6.05 27.50 -3.03
C THR A 3 -5.18 26.45 -2.31
N LEU A 4 -5.73 25.28 -2.01
CA LEU A 4 -4.97 24.18 -1.38
C LEU A 4 -3.71 23.83 -2.20
N THR A 5 -3.86 23.76 -3.52
CA THR A 5 -2.77 23.46 -4.46
C THR A 5 -1.71 24.56 -4.45
N GLU A 6 -2.10 25.84 -4.47
CA GLU A 6 -1.15 26.96 -4.38
C GLU A 6 -0.34 26.93 -3.07
N ALA A 7 -0.98 26.56 -1.95
CA ALA A 7 -0.30 26.45 -0.66
C ALA A 7 0.67 25.26 -0.63
N LEU A 8 0.31 24.12 -1.21
CA LEU A 8 1.17 22.95 -1.34
C LEU A 8 2.36 23.22 -2.27
N ASP A 9 2.13 23.84 -3.43
CA ASP A 9 3.17 24.22 -4.38
C ASP A 9 4.18 25.18 -3.74
N ALA A 10 3.69 26.17 -2.98
CA ALA A 10 4.56 27.07 -2.22
C ALA A 10 5.37 26.31 -1.15
N HIS A 11 4.76 25.34 -0.47
CA HIS A 11 5.44 24.52 0.53
C HIS A 11 6.55 23.65 -0.08
N ILE A 12 6.29 23.01 -1.23
CA ILE A 12 7.28 22.21 -1.96
C ILE A 12 8.39 23.10 -2.50
N ARG A 13 8.06 24.25 -3.10
CA ARG A 13 9.05 25.23 -3.58
C ARG A 13 9.98 25.68 -2.45
N HIS A 14 9.43 25.95 -1.27
CA HIS A 14 10.24 26.32 -0.11
C HIS A 14 11.20 25.18 0.29
N ALA A 15 10.69 23.94 0.38
CA ALA A 15 11.52 22.78 0.70
C ALA A 15 12.66 22.57 -0.31
N ILE A 16 12.41 22.78 -1.61
CA ILE A 16 13.44 22.72 -2.66
C ILE A 16 14.51 23.79 -2.43
N LEU A 17 14.10 25.04 -2.16
CA LEU A 17 15.03 26.15 -1.93
C LEU A 17 15.89 25.93 -0.67
N GLU A 18 15.29 25.47 0.42
CA GLU A 18 16.00 25.16 1.67
C GLU A 18 17.02 24.02 1.50
N ALA A 19 16.72 23.05 0.63
CA ALA A 19 17.62 21.93 0.31
C ALA A 19 18.73 22.29 -0.70
N GLY A 20 18.87 23.57 -1.09
CA GLY A 20 19.89 24.00 -2.04
C GLY A 20 19.48 23.88 -3.51
N GLY A 21 18.18 23.82 -3.79
CA GLY A 21 17.62 23.83 -5.14
C GLY A 21 17.23 22.45 -5.69
N TRP A 22 17.36 21.38 -4.90
CA TRP A 22 17.00 20.02 -5.30
C TRP A 22 16.56 19.18 -4.10
N ILE A 23 15.55 18.33 -4.28
CA ILE A 23 15.17 17.29 -3.33
C ILE A 23 15.00 15.95 -4.06
N GLY A 24 15.28 14.84 -3.36
CA GLY A 24 14.97 13.50 -3.86
C GLY A 24 13.48 13.33 -4.12
N PHE A 25 13.12 12.44 -5.05
CA PHE A 25 11.71 12.19 -5.36
C PHE A 25 10.94 11.63 -4.16
N ASP A 26 11.59 10.88 -3.27
CA ASP A 26 11.00 10.40 -2.02
C ASP A 26 10.52 11.56 -1.14
N ARG A 27 11.35 12.60 -0.98
CA ARG A 27 10.97 13.80 -0.23
C ARG A 27 9.86 14.58 -0.93
N TYR A 28 9.91 14.70 -2.26
CA TYR A 28 8.84 15.31 -3.03
C TYR A 28 7.51 14.58 -2.84
N MET A 29 7.48 13.26 -3.06
CA MET A 29 6.31 12.41 -2.92
C MET A 29 5.76 12.45 -1.48
N GLN A 30 6.64 12.47 -0.47
CA GLN A 30 6.23 12.65 0.92
C GLN A 30 5.48 13.97 1.14
N LEU A 31 5.95 15.08 0.57
CA LEU A 31 5.26 16.37 0.69
C LEU A 31 3.94 16.38 -0.09
N ALA A 32 3.98 15.91 -1.33
CA ALA A 32 2.81 15.86 -2.22
C ALA A 32 1.67 15.02 -1.63
N LEU A 33 1.99 13.90 -0.97
CA LEU A 33 1.00 12.98 -0.42
C LEU A 33 0.66 13.24 1.05
N TYR A 34 1.63 13.64 1.88
CA TYR A 34 1.48 13.59 3.34
C TYR A 34 1.78 14.91 4.07
N ALA A 35 2.05 16.01 3.36
CA ALA A 35 2.22 17.31 4.02
C ALA A 35 0.98 17.63 4.88
N PRO A 36 1.12 17.84 6.21
CA PRO A 36 -0.03 18.02 7.09
C PRO A 36 -0.99 19.12 6.62
N GLY A 37 -2.26 18.74 6.41
CA GLY A 37 -3.31 19.65 5.93
C GLY A 37 -3.27 20.02 4.45
N LEU A 38 -2.24 19.63 3.70
CA LEU A 38 -2.03 20.01 2.30
C LEU A 38 -1.95 18.82 1.35
N GLY A 39 -1.12 17.82 1.70
CA GLY A 39 -0.83 16.67 0.85
C GLY A 39 -2.07 15.83 0.56
N TYR A 40 -2.02 15.06 -0.53
CA TYR A 40 -3.14 14.27 -1.04
C TYR A 40 -3.83 13.48 0.07
N TYR A 41 -3.16 12.62 0.84
CA TYR A 41 -3.79 11.89 1.94
C TYR A 41 -4.08 12.71 3.19
N ALA A 42 -3.44 13.87 3.37
CA ALA A 42 -3.52 14.68 4.59
C ALA A 42 -4.52 15.86 4.53
N ASN A 43 -5.13 16.13 3.38
CA ASN A 43 -6.16 17.18 3.22
C ASN A 43 -7.60 16.66 3.40
N ASP A 44 -8.59 17.55 3.43
CA ASP A 44 -10.01 17.20 3.65
C ASP A 44 -10.79 16.83 2.37
N LEU A 45 -10.13 16.77 1.20
CA LEU A 45 -10.79 16.36 -0.04
C LEU A 45 -11.24 14.89 0.06
N ARG A 46 -12.39 14.57 -0.55
CA ARG A 46 -12.83 13.17 -0.71
C ARG A 46 -11.95 12.50 -1.78
N LYS A 47 -11.55 11.25 -1.50
CA LYS A 47 -10.58 10.45 -2.30
C LYS A 47 -11.07 9.04 -2.60
N PHE A 48 -11.79 8.42 -1.66
CA PHE A 48 -12.25 7.02 -1.75
C PHE A 48 -13.74 6.93 -2.09
N GLY A 49 -14.09 6.06 -3.04
CA GLY A 49 -15.45 5.76 -3.48
C GLY A 49 -15.48 4.98 -4.80
N VAL A 50 -16.67 4.66 -5.28
CA VAL A 50 -16.85 3.74 -6.42
C VAL A 50 -16.93 4.47 -7.78
N MET A 51 -17.29 5.76 -7.78
CA MET A 51 -17.55 6.54 -9.01
C MET A 51 -16.90 7.92 -8.98
N PRO A 52 -16.47 8.50 -10.12
CA PRO A 52 -15.95 9.87 -10.18
C PRO A 52 -16.91 10.91 -9.60
N GLU A 53 -18.22 10.73 -9.80
CA GLU A 53 -19.29 11.60 -9.28
C GLU A 53 -19.36 11.63 -7.74
N SER A 54 -18.82 10.61 -7.07
CA SER A 54 -18.67 10.57 -5.60
C SER A 54 -17.43 11.31 -5.09
N GLY A 55 -16.61 11.86 -5.99
CA GLY A 55 -15.32 12.48 -5.68
C GLY A 55 -14.25 11.45 -5.33
N SER A 56 -14.25 10.30 -6.03
CA SER A 56 -13.25 9.24 -5.82
C SER A 56 -12.23 9.23 -6.95
N ASP A 57 -10.97 8.96 -6.63
CA ASP A 57 -9.89 8.89 -7.62
C ASP A 57 -9.62 7.45 -8.08
N PHE A 58 -9.87 6.45 -7.22
CA PHE A 58 -9.76 5.02 -7.51
C PHE A 58 -10.70 4.16 -6.64
N VAL A 59 -10.91 2.91 -7.04
CA VAL A 59 -11.73 1.91 -6.34
C VAL A 59 -10.82 0.84 -5.74
N THR A 60 -10.87 0.66 -4.42
CA THR A 60 -10.12 -0.40 -3.71
C THR A 60 -10.98 -1.66 -3.54
N ALA A 61 -10.34 -2.81 -3.28
CA ALA A 61 -11.04 -4.08 -3.11
C ALA A 61 -12.17 -4.06 -2.06
N PRO A 62 -12.00 -3.43 -0.86
CA PRO A 62 -13.06 -3.33 0.14
C PRO A 62 -14.27 -2.49 -0.30
N GLU A 63 -14.09 -1.53 -1.20
CA GLU A 63 -15.16 -0.68 -1.76
C GLU A 63 -15.87 -1.36 -2.94
N LEU A 64 -15.18 -2.25 -3.66
CA LEU A 64 -15.73 -2.98 -4.80
C LEU A 64 -16.75 -4.06 -4.38
N SER A 65 -16.42 -4.83 -3.33
CA SER A 65 -17.33 -5.87 -2.82
C SER A 65 -17.04 -6.20 -1.36
N PRO A 66 -18.08 -6.27 -0.49
CA PRO A 66 -17.91 -6.68 0.90
C PRO A 66 -17.43 -8.13 1.05
N VAL A 67 -17.50 -8.93 -0.01
CA VAL A 67 -16.94 -10.29 -0.03
C VAL A 67 -15.45 -10.27 0.26
N PHE A 68 -14.71 -9.25 -0.18
CA PHE A 68 -13.28 -9.15 0.06
C PHE A 68 -12.96 -9.23 1.57
N GLY A 69 -13.54 -8.34 2.38
CA GLY A 69 -13.32 -8.34 3.83
C GLY A 69 -13.88 -9.58 4.53
N GLN A 70 -14.97 -10.17 4.02
CA GLN A 70 -15.50 -11.43 4.57
C GLN A 70 -14.56 -12.63 4.32
N VAL A 71 -13.90 -12.68 3.16
CA VAL A 71 -12.91 -13.72 2.84
C VAL A 71 -11.63 -13.50 3.62
N LEU A 72 -11.13 -12.25 3.66
CA LEU A 72 -9.96 -11.89 4.46
C LEU A 72 -10.17 -12.19 5.95
N ALA A 73 -11.39 -12.00 6.47
CA ALA A 73 -11.74 -12.35 7.84
C ALA A 73 -11.50 -13.84 8.16
N GLU A 74 -11.67 -14.76 7.21
CA GLU A 74 -11.35 -16.19 7.45
C GLU A 74 -9.86 -16.38 7.72
N GLN A 75 -9.00 -15.68 6.97
CA GLN A 75 -7.56 -15.71 7.20
C GLN A 75 -7.16 -15.04 8.52
N VAL A 76 -7.81 -13.91 8.85
CA VAL A 76 -7.59 -13.19 10.11
C VAL A 76 -7.99 -14.08 11.30
N ARG A 77 -9.12 -14.77 11.23
CA ARG A 77 -9.56 -15.73 12.27
C ARG A 77 -8.49 -16.78 12.52
N GLU A 78 -8.01 -17.43 11.45
CA GLU A 78 -6.99 -18.47 11.54
C GLU A 78 -5.70 -17.92 12.18
N ALA A 79 -5.24 -16.74 11.77
CA ALA A 79 -4.04 -16.13 12.33
C ALA A 79 -4.21 -15.74 13.80
N LEU A 80 -5.37 -15.21 14.19
CA LEU A 80 -5.69 -14.93 15.59
C LEU A 80 -5.69 -16.21 16.43
N ASP A 81 -6.24 -17.31 15.90
CA ASP A 81 -6.32 -18.61 16.58
C ASP A 81 -4.94 -19.27 16.71
N ALA A 82 -4.18 -19.36 15.61
CA ALA A 82 -2.84 -19.91 15.59
C ALA A 82 -1.89 -19.14 16.53
N SER A 83 -2.02 -17.81 16.56
CA SER A 83 -1.21 -16.96 17.43
C SER A 83 -1.78 -16.78 18.83
N GLY A 84 -2.97 -17.31 19.16
CA GLY A 84 -3.64 -17.07 20.44
C GLY A 84 -3.73 -15.58 20.81
N THR A 85 -4.01 -14.72 19.84
CA THR A 85 -4.23 -13.27 19.99
C THR A 85 -5.68 -12.92 19.62
N ASP A 86 -6.12 -11.71 19.95
CA ASP A 86 -7.51 -11.25 19.80
C ASP A 86 -7.63 -9.79 19.34
N GLU A 87 -6.55 -9.23 18.81
CA GLU A 87 -6.49 -7.85 18.34
C GLU A 87 -6.16 -7.78 16.85
N VAL A 88 -6.75 -6.81 16.17
CA VAL A 88 -6.43 -6.47 14.78
C VAL A 88 -5.86 -5.06 14.73
N TRP A 89 -4.85 -4.86 13.90
CA TRP A 89 -4.26 -3.56 13.58
C TRP A 89 -4.38 -3.35 12.08
N GLU A 90 -4.90 -2.21 11.64
CA GLU A 90 -5.00 -1.84 10.23
C GLU A 90 -4.24 -0.54 9.98
N PHE A 91 -3.31 -0.58 9.03
CA PHE A 91 -2.65 0.60 8.50
C PHE A 91 -3.42 1.07 7.27
N GLY A 92 -3.67 2.37 7.14
CA GLY A 92 -4.32 2.92 5.94
C GLY A 92 -5.77 2.45 5.79
N ALA A 93 -6.61 2.58 6.82
CA ALA A 93 -7.96 1.99 6.80
C ALA A 93 -8.96 2.66 5.84
N GLY A 94 -8.53 3.70 5.11
CA GLY A 94 -9.35 4.41 4.13
C GLY A 94 -10.67 4.90 4.72
N SER A 95 -11.78 4.44 4.17
CA SER A 95 -13.14 4.75 4.64
C SER A 95 -13.58 3.99 5.90
N GLY A 96 -12.80 3.00 6.36
CA GLY A 96 -13.18 2.03 7.38
C GLY A 96 -14.00 0.84 6.86
N ALA A 97 -14.19 0.70 5.54
CA ALA A 97 -14.98 -0.39 4.96
C ALA A 97 -14.41 -1.77 5.29
N LEU A 98 -13.09 -1.97 5.15
CA LEU A 98 -12.45 -3.25 5.47
C LEU A 98 -12.59 -3.59 6.96
N ALA A 99 -12.28 -2.64 7.84
CA ALA A 99 -12.50 -2.77 9.28
C ALA A 99 -13.94 -3.20 9.62
N ALA A 100 -14.95 -2.56 9.03
CA ALA A 100 -16.35 -2.90 9.25
C ALA A 100 -16.66 -4.34 8.81
N GLN A 101 -16.17 -4.75 7.64
CA GLN A 101 -16.39 -6.09 7.09
C GLN A 101 -15.72 -7.18 7.95
N VAL A 102 -14.47 -6.96 8.38
CA VAL A 102 -13.73 -7.88 9.24
C VAL A 102 -14.41 -7.98 10.62
N LEU A 103 -14.78 -6.86 11.23
CA LEU A 103 -15.47 -6.83 12.52
C LEU A 103 -16.85 -7.49 12.46
N GLN A 104 -17.60 -7.27 11.39
CA GLN A 104 -18.89 -7.93 11.18
C GLN A 104 -18.73 -9.45 11.04
N ALA A 105 -17.71 -9.93 10.31
CA ALA A 105 -17.48 -11.36 10.10
C ALA A 105 -16.92 -12.07 11.34
N LEU A 106 -16.10 -11.39 12.15
CA LEU A 106 -15.43 -11.98 13.30
C LEU A 106 -16.16 -11.78 14.62
N GLY A 107 -17.00 -10.75 14.74
CA GLY A 107 -17.75 -10.45 15.95
C GLY A 107 -16.85 -10.34 17.17
N ASP A 108 -17.15 -11.10 18.22
CA ASP A 108 -16.42 -11.06 19.50
C ASP A 108 -15.07 -11.77 19.50
N ARG A 109 -14.71 -12.41 18.38
CA ARG A 109 -13.36 -12.96 18.21
C ARG A 109 -12.30 -11.87 18.19
N VAL A 110 -12.67 -10.66 17.74
CA VAL A 110 -11.83 -9.45 17.80
C VAL A 110 -12.28 -8.63 19.00
N ARG A 111 -11.38 -8.47 19.98
CA ARG A 111 -11.60 -7.64 21.17
C ARG A 111 -11.28 -6.17 20.92
N ARG A 112 -10.29 -5.89 20.08
CA ARG A 112 -9.83 -4.55 19.76
C ARG A 112 -9.38 -4.48 18.30
N TYR A 113 -9.79 -3.41 17.63
CA TYR A 113 -9.40 -3.07 16.27
C TYR A 113 -8.73 -1.71 16.27
N THR A 114 -7.43 -1.67 16.02
CA THR A 114 -6.64 -0.44 16.05
C THR A 114 -6.35 0.05 14.65
N ILE A 115 -6.79 1.27 14.33
CA ILE A 115 -6.53 1.92 13.05
C ILE A 115 -5.36 2.88 13.20
N MET A 116 -4.38 2.79 12.30
CA MET A 116 -3.28 3.73 12.18
C MET A 116 -3.33 4.42 10.82
N ASP A 117 -3.69 5.70 10.84
CA ASP A 117 -3.73 6.56 9.66
C ASP A 117 -2.91 7.82 9.89
N VAL A 118 -2.24 8.24 8.82
CA VAL A 118 -1.57 9.54 8.72
C VAL A 118 -2.57 10.70 8.59
N SER A 119 -3.77 10.44 8.08
CA SER A 119 -4.81 11.45 7.85
C SER A 119 -5.74 11.63 9.04
N THR A 120 -5.82 12.85 9.57
CA THR A 120 -6.87 13.19 10.55
C THR A 120 -8.26 13.29 9.93
N GLY A 121 -8.35 13.63 8.63
CA GLY A 121 -9.62 13.79 7.91
C GLY A 121 -10.38 12.47 7.74
N LEU A 122 -9.66 11.36 7.53
CA LEU A 122 -10.28 10.03 7.39
C LEU A 122 -10.92 9.52 8.68
N ARG A 123 -10.44 9.95 9.85
CA ARG A 123 -10.99 9.52 11.15
C ARG A 123 -12.46 9.86 11.31
N ALA A 124 -12.94 10.98 10.77
CA ALA A 124 -14.35 11.34 10.87
C ALA A 124 -15.23 10.36 10.07
N ARG A 125 -14.84 10.07 8.81
CA ARG A 125 -15.52 9.10 7.94
C ARG A 125 -15.50 7.70 8.55
N GLN A 126 -14.35 7.27 9.08
CA GLN A 126 -14.21 5.96 9.72
C GLN A 126 -15.11 5.82 10.95
N ARG A 127 -15.25 6.87 11.78
CA ARG A 127 -16.18 6.84 12.93
C ARG A 127 -17.62 6.62 12.47
N GLU A 128 -18.04 7.29 11.39
CA GLU A 128 -19.36 7.10 10.81
C GLU A 128 -19.55 5.65 10.34
N THR A 129 -18.65 5.15 9.49
CA THR A 129 -18.67 3.76 8.98
C THR A 129 -18.69 2.73 10.12
N LEU A 130 -17.91 2.97 11.18
CA LEU A 130 -17.67 2.02 12.27
C LEU A 130 -18.56 2.24 13.49
N THR A 131 -19.63 3.04 13.38
CA THR A 131 -20.52 3.38 14.51
C THR A 131 -21.03 2.13 15.25
N ARG A 132 -21.33 1.04 14.52
CA ARG A 132 -21.82 -0.23 15.09
C ARG A 132 -20.78 -1.01 15.90
N HIS A 133 -19.51 -0.68 15.75
CA HIS A 133 -18.38 -1.35 16.40
C HIS A 133 -17.54 -0.39 17.24
N ALA A 134 -18.08 0.78 17.58
CA ALA A 134 -17.34 1.87 18.22
C ALA A 134 -16.69 1.47 19.55
N ASP A 135 -17.22 0.46 20.25
CA ASP A 135 -16.68 -0.11 21.48
C ASP A 135 -15.35 -0.87 21.27
N LYS A 136 -15.05 -1.29 20.04
CA LYS A 136 -13.84 -2.04 19.68
C LYS A 136 -12.76 -1.19 19.00
N ILE A 137 -13.10 0.00 18.50
CA ILE A 137 -12.19 0.81 17.67
C ILE A 137 -11.26 1.67 18.52
N VAL A 138 -9.97 1.63 18.20
CA VAL A 138 -8.94 2.52 18.72
C VAL A 138 -8.21 3.18 17.55
N TRP A 139 -7.96 4.49 17.61
CA TRP A 139 -7.10 5.17 16.63
C TRP A 139 -5.74 5.45 17.23
N ALA A 140 -4.69 4.87 16.63
CA ALA A 140 -3.30 5.09 17.02
C ALA A 140 -2.64 6.17 16.15
N GLN A 141 -1.57 6.79 16.67
CA GLN A 141 -0.72 7.74 15.94
C GLN A 141 0.72 7.24 15.77
N ARG A 142 1.09 6.17 16.50
CA ARG A 142 2.43 5.58 16.48
C ARG A 142 2.34 4.10 16.77
N LEU A 143 3.32 3.35 16.27
CA LEU A 143 3.50 1.94 16.63
C LEU A 143 3.70 1.81 18.15
N PRO A 144 3.10 0.78 18.78
CA PRO A 144 3.40 0.46 20.17
C PRO A 144 4.81 -0.13 20.26
N GLU A 145 5.40 -0.13 21.46
CA GLU A 145 6.67 -0.85 21.71
C GLU A 145 6.53 -2.36 21.48
N ARG A 146 5.33 -2.89 21.72
CA ARG A 146 5.00 -4.31 21.57
C ARG A 146 3.61 -4.44 20.96
N LEU A 147 3.52 -5.15 19.85
CA LEU A 147 2.29 -5.46 19.15
C LEU A 147 2.02 -6.96 19.24
N ARG A 148 0.79 -7.32 19.64
CA ARG A 148 0.29 -8.70 19.68
C ARG A 148 -1.07 -8.73 19.01
N GLY A 149 -1.17 -9.37 17.85
CA GLY A 149 -2.40 -9.35 17.05
C GLY A 149 -2.13 -9.58 15.57
N VAL A 150 -3.19 -9.51 14.78
CA VAL A 150 -3.10 -9.59 13.31
C VAL A 150 -3.02 -8.19 12.73
N VAL A 151 -2.03 -7.95 11.87
CA VAL A 151 -1.84 -6.69 11.17
C VAL A 151 -2.36 -6.82 9.74
N LEU A 152 -3.03 -5.78 9.26
CA LEU A 152 -3.54 -5.64 7.91
C LEU A 152 -2.99 -4.35 7.29
N GLY A 153 -2.52 -4.45 6.04
CA GLY A 153 -2.27 -3.30 5.17
C GLY A 153 -2.78 -3.62 3.77
N ASN A 154 -3.82 -2.93 3.33
CA ASN A 154 -4.37 -3.07 1.99
C ASN A 154 -4.11 -1.79 1.21
N GLU A 155 -3.30 -1.86 0.15
CA GLU A 155 -2.92 -0.70 -0.68
C GLU A 155 -2.31 0.41 0.20
N VAL A 156 -1.21 0.03 0.87
CA VAL A 156 -0.49 0.90 1.82
C VAL A 156 0.97 1.02 1.43
N LEU A 157 1.55 -0.05 0.87
CA LEU A 157 2.96 -0.09 0.53
C LEU A 157 3.22 0.69 -0.77
N ASP A 158 2.28 0.64 -1.72
CA ASP A 158 2.36 1.34 -3.00
C ASP A 158 2.39 2.87 -2.88
N ALA A 159 1.71 3.40 -1.86
CA ALA A 159 1.65 4.83 -1.57
C ALA A 159 2.88 5.34 -0.78
N MET A 160 3.78 4.45 -0.31
CA MET A 160 4.96 4.88 0.42
C MET A 160 5.99 5.55 -0.50
N PRO A 161 6.60 6.67 -0.09
CA PRO A 161 7.57 7.38 -0.91
C PRO A 161 8.72 6.51 -1.42
N VAL A 162 8.94 6.57 -2.74
CA VAL A 162 10.01 5.85 -3.44
C VAL A 162 11.12 6.80 -3.89
N ARG A 163 12.32 6.28 -4.10
CA ARG A 163 13.39 7.00 -4.81
C ARG A 163 13.47 6.53 -6.24
N LEU A 164 13.73 7.45 -7.16
CA LEU A 164 13.87 7.15 -8.58
C LEU A 164 15.34 7.02 -8.95
N LEU A 165 15.70 5.89 -9.56
CA LEU A 165 17.01 5.66 -10.15
C LEU A 165 16.89 5.65 -11.66
N HIS A 166 17.75 6.42 -12.32
CA HIS A 166 17.78 6.56 -13.77
C HIS A 166 19.17 6.24 -14.31
N ARG A 167 19.29 5.11 -15.02
CA ARG A 167 20.49 4.77 -15.78
C ARG A 167 20.44 5.53 -17.10
N ILE A 168 21.41 6.39 -17.34
CA ILE A 168 21.58 7.15 -18.59
C ILE A 168 22.96 6.85 -19.14
N GLY A 169 23.05 6.27 -20.34
CA GLY A 169 24.35 5.95 -20.95
C GLY A 169 25.25 5.09 -20.06
N GLY A 170 24.65 4.15 -19.32
CA GLY A 170 25.35 3.25 -18.40
C GLY A 170 25.67 3.83 -17.01
N VAL A 171 25.38 5.12 -16.76
CA VAL A 171 25.62 5.77 -15.46
C VAL A 171 24.32 5.95 -14.70
N TRP A 172 24.29 5.53 -13.44
CA TRP A 172 23.13 5.70 -12.58
C TRP A 172 23.07 7.10 -11.96
N HIS A 173 21.87 7.66 -12.00
CA HIS A 173 21.52 8.92 -11.38
C HIS A 173 20.35 8.71 -10.43
N GLU A 174 20.32 9.46 -9.33
CA GLU A 174 19.11 9.66 -8.56
C GLU A 174 18.32 10.79 -9.22
N ARG A 175 17.07 10.48 -9.59
CA ARG A 175 16.13 11.45 -10.13
C ARG A 175 15.36 12.10 -8.99
N GLY A 176 15.45 13.42 -8.91
CA GLY A 176 14.69 14.23 -7.98
C GLY A 176 14.02 15.41 -8.65
N VAL A 177 13.61 16.38 -7.84
CA VAL A 177 12.79 17.52 -8.26
C VAL A 177 13.49 18.83 -7.93
N ALA A 178 13.50 19.74 -8.90
CA ALA A 178 14.06 21.08 -8.78
C ALA A 178 13.07 22.13 -9.34
N MET A 179 13.38 23.41 -9.12
CA MET A 179 12.68 24.53 -9.75
C MET A 179 13.40 24.95 -11.03
N VAL A 180 12.69 24.97 -12.17
CA VAL A 180 13.18 25.49 -13.46
C VAL A 180 12.11 26.42 -14.03
N GLU A 181 12.48 27.68 -14.33
CA GLU A 181 11.56 28.69 -14.90
C GLU A 181 10.22 28.79 -14.13
N ASP A 182 10.30 28.81 -12.79
CA ASP A 182 9.15 28.84 -11.87
C ASP A 182 8.24 27.59 -11.87
N ALA A 183 8.62 26.51 -12.55
CA ALA A 183 7.92 25.22 -12.53
C ALA A 183 8.74 24.11 -11.85
N LEU A 184 8.05 23.09 -11.35
CA LEU A 184 8.67 21.84 -10.90
C LEU A 184 9.20 21.08 -12.12
N ALA A 185 10.43 20.60 -12.04
CA ALA A 185 11.06 19.85 -13.12
C ALA A 185 11.94 18.71 -12.58
N TRP A 186 12.06 17.66 -13.38
CA TRP A 186 12.99 16.56 -13.13
C TRP A 186 14.43 17.04 -13.19
N ARG A 187 15.24 16.55 -12.25
CA ARG A 187 16.68 16.79 -12.25
C ARG A 187 17.42 15.56 -11.72
N ASP A 188 18.35 15.07 -12.53
CA ASP A 188 19.11 13.86 -12.28
C ASP A 188 20.51 14.21 -11.73
N HIS A 189 20.94 13.55 -10.65
CA HIS A 189 22.27 13.65 -10.06
C HIS A 189 22.96 12.29 -10.02
N VAL A 190 24.23 12.20 -10.42
CA VAL A 190 25.00 10.95 -10.37
C VAL A 190 24.95 10.37 -8.95
N THR A 191 24.71 9.07 -8.85
CA THR A 191 24.56 8.38 -7.56
C THR A 191 25.25 7.03 -7.56
N GLU A 192 25.61 6.56 -6.37
CA GLU A 192 26.07 5.18 -6.14
C GLU A 192 24.93 4.23 -5.78
N LEU A 193 23.70 4.74 -5.62
CA LEU A 193 22.52 3.90 -5.43
C LEU A 193 22.28 3.00 -6.65
N ARG A 194 21.84 1.78 -6.40
CA ARG A 194 21.53 0.77 -7.42
C ARG A 194 20.22 0.06 -7.06
N PRO A 195 19.49 -0.48 -8.05
CA PRO A 195 18.50 -1.50 -7.77
C PRO A 195 19.13 -2.70 -7.02
N PRO A 196 18.34 -3.47 -6.26
CA PRO A 196 18.84 -4.62 -5.49
C PRO A 196 19.39 -5.75 -6.39
N ILE A 197 18.98 -5.81 -7.64
CA ILE A 197 19.52 -6.71 -8.67
C ILE A 197 20.12 -5.93 -9.84
N GLU A 198 21.08 -6.54 -10.53
CA GLU A 198 21.60 -5.98 -11.77
C GLU A 198 20.55 -6.01 -12.87
N VAL A 199 20.38 -4.89 -13.56
CA VAL A 199 19.42 -4.75 -14.67
C VAL A 199 20.14 -5.00 -15.98
N ASP A 200 19.81 -6.10 -16.66
CA ASP A 200 20.44 -6.45 -17.93
C ASP A 200 20.22 -5.41 -19.04
N GLY A 201 21.21 -5.29 -19.92
CA GLY A 201 21.17 -4.44 -21.12
C GLY A 201 21.82 -3.06 -20.94
N GLU A 202 21.99 -2.36 -22.05
CA GLU A 202 22.71 -1.06 -22.12
C GLU A 202 21.77 0.14 -22.28
N HIS A 203 20.46 -0.10 -22.40
CA HIS A 203 19.47 0.95 -22.61
C HIS A 203 19.24 1.78 -21.32
N ASP A 204 18.79 3.01 -21.53
CA ASP A 204 18.38 3.89 -20.43
C ASP A 204 17.23 3.27 -19.66
N TYR A 205 17.29 3.33 -18.33
CA TYR A 205 16.40 2.58 -17.46
C TYR A 205 15.99 3.43 -16.26
N LEU A 206 14.71 3.72 -16.13
CA LEU A 206 14.13 4.40 -14.97
C LEU A 206 13.40 3.39 -14.09
N THR A 207 13.61 3.44 -12.78
CA THR A 207 12.93 2.56 -11.83
C THR A 207 12.88 3.15 -10.43
N GLU A 208 12.14 2.48 -9.55
CA GLU A 208 11.96 2.83 -8.16
C GLU A 208 12.77 1.89 -7.24
N ILE A 209 13.28 2.43 -6.14
CA ILE A 209 13.67 1.67 -4.94
C ILE A 209 12.80 2.12 -3.76
N HIS A 210 12.57 1.23 -2.79
CA HIS A 210 11.48 1.36 -1.81
C HIS A 210 11.94 1.47 -0.35
N PRO A 211 12.89 2.36 0.00
CA PRO A 211 13.49 2.40 1.33
C PRO A 211 12.47 2.68 2.44
N GLN A 212 11.39 3.42 2.14
CA GLN A 212 10.34 3.70 3.11
C GLN A 212 9.49 2.46 3.42
N ALA A 213 9.11 1.68 2.40
CA ALA A 213 8.35 0.44 2.58
C ALA A 213 9.17 -0.60 3.33
N GLU A 214 10.45 -0.77 2.98
CA GLU A 214 11.36 -1.63 3.73
C GLU A 214 11.56 -1.15 5.18
N GLY A 215 11.73 0.16 5.39
CA GLY A 215 11.83 0.77 6.71
C GLY A 215 10.59 0.53 7.56
N PHE A 216 9.40 0.60 6.97
CA PHE A 216 8.14 0.26 7.62
C PHE A 216 8.10 -1.21 8.04
N MET A 217 8.50 -2.14 7.16
CA MET A 217 8.57 -3.56 7.50
C MET A 217 9.55 -3.85 8.63
N ARG A 218 10.72 -3.20 8.64
CA ARG A 218 11.69 -3.31 9.75
C ARG A 218 11.10 -2.79 11.06
N ALA A 219 10.41 -1.65 11.03
CA ALA A 219 9.75 -1.08 12.21
C ALA A 219 8.62 -1.98 12.75
N LEU A 220 7.86 -2.61 11.85
CA LEU A 220 6.84 -3.59 12.23
C LEU A 220 7.46 -4.84 12.85
N GLY A 221 8.52 -5.39 12.25
CA GLY A 221 9.22 -6.56 12.78
C GLY A 221 9.82 -6.31 14.16
N ALA A 222 10.30 -5.09 14.43
CA ALA A 222 10.81 -4.71 15.73
C ALA A 222 9.75 -4.72 16.85
N CYS A 223 8.46 -4.55 16.54
CA CYS A 223 7.39 -4.48 17.55
C CYS A 223 6.43 -5.68 17.54
N LEU A 224 6.25 -6.39 16.42
CA LEU A 224 5.32 -7.53 16.31
C LEU A 224 5.87 -8.75 17.04
N GLN A 225 5.40 -8.99 18.27
CA GLN A 225 5.88 -10.07 19.14
C GLN A 225 5.10 -11.38 18.98
N ARG A 226 3.82 -11.30 18.57
CA ARG A 226 2.95 -12.46 18.40
C ARG A 226 1.82 -12.12 17.44
N GLY A 227 1.54 -12.98 16.47
CA GLY A 227 0.50 -12.72 15.47
C GLY A 227 0.98 -13.01 14.05
N ALA A 228 0.42 -12.27 13.10
CA ALA A 228 0.82 -12.26 11.69
C ALA A 228 0.47 -10.90 11.08
N ALA A 229 1.12 -10.52 9.99
CA ALA A 229 0.81 -9.34 9.21
C ALA A 229 0.51 -9.76 7.77
N PHE A 230 -0.56 -9.21 7.19
CA PHE A 230 -0.96 -9.44 5.81
C PHE A 230 -0.92 -8.12 5.04
N PHE A 231 -0.13 -8.09 3.98
CA PHE A 231 -0.01 -6.96 3.05
C PHE A 231 -0.60 -7.36 1.71
N ILE A 232 -1.61 -6.62 1.27
CA ILE A 232 -2.32 -6.83 0.00
C ILE A 232 -2.07 -5.61 -0.86
N ASP A 233 -1.35 -5.81 -1.96
CA ASP A 233 -0.90 -4.71 -2.80
C ASP A 233 -0.54 -5.17 -4.21
N TYR A 234 -0.43 -4.25 -5.16
CA TYR A 234 -0.03 -4.56 -6.53
C TYR A 234 1.47 -4.44 -6.73
N GLY A 235 2.07 -5.48 -7.32
CA GLY A 235 3.51 -5.53 -7.52
C GLY A 235 4.07 -6.90 -7.80
N PHE A 236 5.39 -7.01 -7.68
CA PHE A 236 6.17 -8.11 -8.26
C PHE A 236 7.35 -8.51 -7.35
N PRO A 237 7.87 -9.74 -7.48
CA PRO A 237 9.21 -10.07 -7.03
C PRO A 237 10.28 -9.32 -7.84
N GLU A 238 11.50 -9.23 -7.31
CA GLU A 238 12.61 -8.46 -7.91
C GLU A 238 12.88 -8.79 -9.38
N ALA A 239 12.87 -10.07 -9.74
CA ALA A 239 13.15 -10.51 -11.11
C ALA A 239 12.12 -9.99 -12.14
N GLU A 240 10.88 -9.74 -11.72
CA GLU A 240 9.82 -9.17 -12.59
C GLU A 240 9.68 -7.65 -12.42
N TYR A 241 10.00 -7.13 -11.23
CA TYR A 241 10.02 -5.70 -10.96
C TYR A 241 11.12 -5.01 -11.78
N TYR A 242 12.34 -5.53 -11.73
CA TYR A 242 13.50 -4.96 -12.41
C TYR A 242 13.80 -5.64 -13.75
N HIS A 243 12.79 -6.26 -14.35
CA HIS A 243 12.91 -6.91 -15.65
C HIS A 243 13.35 -5.89 -16.72
N PRO A 244 14.28 -6.22 -17.64
CA PRO A 244 14.83 -5.27 -18.61
C PRO A 244 13.79 -4.56 -19.49
N GLN A 245 12.63 -5.19 -19.73
CA GLN A 245 11.55 -4.57 -20.51
C GLN A 245 10.76 -3.51 -19.72
N ARG A 246 10.92 -3.42 -18.39
CA ARG A 246 10.27 -2.43 -17.53
C ARG A 246 11.14 -1.17 -17.37
N ALA A 247 11.66 -0.67 -18.47
CA ALA A 247 12.62 0.44 -18.50
C ALA A 247 12.05 1.81 -18.09
N GLN A 248 10.75 1.91 -17.83
CA GLN A 248 10.07 3.13 -17.39
C GLN A 248 9.54 3.02 -15.94
N GLY A 249 9.88 1.94 -15.24
CA GLY A 249 9.44 1.72 -13.86
C GLY A 249 7.95 1.42 -13.76
N THR A 250 7.36 1.82 -12.64
CA THR A 250 5.95 1.58 -12.32
C THR A 250 5.23 2.79 -11.71
N LEU A 251 5.95 3.91 -11.57
CA LEU A 251 5.38 5.14 -11.05
C LEU A 251 4.15 5.57 -11.85
N VAL A 252 3.05 5.81 -11.16
CA VAL A 252 1.77 6.14 -11.78
C VAL A 252 0.99 7.11 -10.91
N CYS A 253 0.19 7.97 -11.55
CA CYS A 253 -0.67 8.94 -10.90
C CYS A 253 -2.14 8.63 -11.16
N HIS A 254 -2.97 8.73 -10.13
CA HIS A 254 -4.41 8.50 -10.21
C HIS A 254 -5.21 9.74 -9.83
N ARG A 255 -6.16 10.14 -10.69
CA ARG A 255 -7.13 11.21 -10.40
C ARG A 255 -8.40 11.04 -11.19
N ALA A 256 -9.54 11.09 -10.52
CA ALA A 256 -10.88 10.95 -11.09
C ALA A 256 -10.99 9.74 -12.05
N HIS A 257 -10.45 8.59 -11.65
CA HIS A 257 -10.39 7.34 -12.43
C HIS A 257 -9.61 7.45 -13.74
N ARG A 258 -8.71 8.43 -13.84
CA ARG A 258 -7.73 8.58 -14.92
C ARG A 258 -6.34 8.29 -14.40
N VAL A 259 -5.53 7.74 -15.30
CA VAL A 259 -4.17 7.31 -15.05
C VAL A 259 -3.23 8.10 -15.96
N ASP A 260 -2.18 8.67 -15.37
CA ASP A 260 -1.07 9.31 -16.10
C ASP A 260 0.27 9.10 -15.39
N ALA A 261 1.36 9.55 -16.01
CA ALA A 261 2.73 9.38 -15.51
C ALA A 261 3.39 10.72 -15.11
N GLU A 262 2.57 11.75 -14.81
CA GLU A 262 3.04 13.13 -14.60
C GLU A 262 2.82 13.58 -13.13
N PRO A 263 3.68 13.15 -12.18
CA PRO A 263 3.53 13.44 -10.75
C PRO A 263 3.82 14.90 -10.38
N LEU A 264 4.44 15.67 -11.27
CA LEU A 264 4.76 17.08 -11.07
C LEU A 264 3.60 18.02 -11.45
N LEU A 265 2.50 17.48 -11.98
CA LEU A 265 1.31 18.22 -12.37
C LEU A 265 0.16 17.99 -11.40
N ASP A 266 -0.65 19.04 -11.16
CA ASP A 266 -1.80 19.01 -10.24
C ASP A 266 -1.47 18.46 -8.83
N VAL A 267 -0.35 18.91 -8.27
CA VAL A 267 0.19 18.36 -7.02
C VAL A 267 -0.82 18.46 -5.88
N GLY A 268 -0.97 17.37 -5.11
CA GLY A 268 -1.95 17.25 -4.03
C GLY A 268 -3.39 16.99 -4.47
N LEU A 269 -3.67 17.01 -5.78
CA LEU A 269 -4.97 16.63 -6.36
C LEU A 269 -4.96 15.24 -7.01
N LYS A 270 -3.78 14.64 -7.14
CA LYS A 270 -3.58 13.27 -7.64
C LYS A 270 -2.93 12.44 -6.56
N ASP A 271 -3.27 11.16 -6.56
CA ASP A 271 -2.45 10.16 -5.90
C ASP A 271 -1.21 9.86 -6.74
N ILE A 272 -0.14 9.44 -6.08
CA ILE A 272 1.13 9.02 -6.70
C ILE A 272 1.49 7.69 -6.07
N THR A 273 1.67 6.65 -6.87
CA THR A 273 1.98 5.31 -6.39
C THR A 273 3.07 4.68 -7.23
N ALA A 274 3.73 3.67 -6.65
CA ALA A 274 4.62 2.76 -7.36
C ALA A 274 4.24 1.34 -6.98
N HIS A 275 4.45 0.39 -7.88
CA HIS A 275 4.20 -1.01 -7.53
C HIS A 275 5.14 -1.44 -6.39
N VAL A 276 4.74 -2.47 -5.67
CA VAL A 276 5.53 -3.01 -4.56
C VAL A 276 6.60 -3.98 -5.07
N ASN A 277 7.85 -3.76 -4.64
CA ASN A 277 8.88 -4.80 -4.67
C ASN A 277 8.66 -5.77 -3.50
N PHE A 278 7.98 -6.89 -3.75
CA PHE A 278 7.65 -7.87 -2.70
C PHE A 278 8.87 -8.62 -2.17
N THR A 279 9.92 -8.80 -2.98
CA THR A 279 11.19 -9.37 -2.51
C THR A 279 11.81 -8.46 -1.44
N GLY A 280 11.97 -7.17 -1.75
CA GLY A 280 12.52 -6.19 -0.81
C GLY A 280 11.71 -6.09 0.50
N VAL A 281 10.38 -6.06 0.39
CA VAL A 281 9.47 -6.03 1.56
C VAL A 281 9.61 -7.31 2.42
N ALA A 282 9.72 -8.48 1.80
CA ALA A 282 9.89 -9.74 2.50
C ALA A 282 11.27 -9.84 3.19
N VAL A 283 12.35 -9.47 2.48
CA VAL A 283 13.71 -9.43 3.03
C VAL A 283 13.79 -8.47 4.22
N ALA A 284 13.23 -7.26 4.09
CA ALA A 284 13.20 -6.29 5.18
C ALA A 284 12.45 -6.79 6.42
N ALA A 285 11.40 -7.59 6.25
CA ALA A 285 10.71 -8.24 7.36
C ALA A 285 11.60 -9.31 8.03
N GLN A 286 12.31 -10.11 7.24
CA GLN A 286 13.24 -11.14 7.74
C GLN A 286 14.44 -10.55 8.49
N GLU A 287 14.99 -9.44 7.99
CA GLU A 287 16.04 -8.67 8.68
C GLU A 287 15.61 -8.23 10.09
N ALA A 288 14.32 -8.00 10.28
CA ALA A 288 13.73 -7.64 11.57
C ALA A 288 13.19 -8.85 12.38
N GLY A 289 13.49 -10.07 11.96
CA GLY A 289 13.18 -11.30 12.69
C GLY A 289 11.78 -11.88 12.45
N LEU A 290 11.07 -11.41 11.42
CA LEU A 290 9.80 -12.02 11.00
C LEU A 290 10.05 -13.11 9.95
N ASN A 291 9.28 -14.19 10.03
CA ASN A 291 9.26 -15.22 8.99
C ASN A 291 8.26 -14.86 7.90
N VAL A 292 8.59 -15.17 6.65
CA VAL A 292 7.61 -15.15 5.56
C VAL A 292 6.71 -16.38 5.72
N LEU A 293 5.43 -16.14 5.99
CA LEU A 293 4.41 -17.18 6.16
C LEU A 293 3.81 -17.62 4.82
N GLY A 294 3.87 -16.74 3.81
CA GLY A 294 3.47 -17.05 2.44
C GLY A 294 3.43 -15.83 1.54
N TYR A 295 3.45 -16.08 0.22
CA TYR A 295 3.34 -15.06 -0.81
C TYR A 295 2.60 -15.63 -2.03
N THR A 296 1.53 -15.00 -2.48
CA THR A 296 0.78 -15.47 -3.67
C THR A 296 -0.01 -14.33 -4.32
N SER A 297 -0.68 -14.60 -5.46
CA SER A 297 -1.58 -13.62 -6.07
C SER A 297 -2.90 -13.49 -5.30
N GLN A 298 -3.55 -12.33 -5.37
CA GLN A 298 -4.83 -12.09 -4.70
C GLN A 298 -5.87 -13.15 -5.07
N ALA A 299 -5.95 -13.52 -6.35
CA ALA A 299 -6.87 -14.57 -6.80
C ALA A 299 -6.67 -15.87 -6.03
N ARG A 300 -5.42 -16.35 -5.93
CA ARG A 300 -5.12 -17.61 -5.21
C ARG A 300 -5.42 -17.49 -3.73
N PHE A 301 -5.04 -16.39 -3.11
CA PHE A 301 -5.32 -16.13 -1.70
C PHE A 301 -6.82 -16.15 -1.40
N LEU A 302 -7.63 -15.45 -2.22
CA LEU A 302 -9.08 -15.39 -2.04
C LEU A 302 -9.77 -16.73 -2.32
N LEU A 303 -9.32 -17.48 -3.35
CA LEU A 303 -9.81 -18.83 -3.64
C LEU A 303 -9.54 -19.78 -2.47
N ASN A 304 -8.34 -19.78 -1.93
CA ASN A 304 -7.95 -20.62 -0.79
C ASN A 304 -8.75 -20.28 0.50
N ASN A 305 -9.17 -19.03 0.64
CA ASN A 305 -10.04 -18.56 1.72
C ASN A 305 -11.55 -18.70 1.43
N GLY A 306 -11.93 -19.30 0.29
CA GLY A 306 -13.31 -19.68 0.01
C GLY A 306 -14.19 -18.57 -0.56
N ILE A 307 -13.63 -17.71 -1.43
CA ILE A 307 -14.41 -16.67 -2.11
C ILE A 307 -15.56 -17.24 -2.94
N LEU A 308 -15.38 -18.39 -3.61
CA LEU A 308 -16.39 -18.98 -4.48
C LEU A 308 -17.69 -19.26 -3.71
N GLN A 309 -17.58 -19.88 -2.54
CA GLN A 309 -18.73 -20.21 -1.67
C GLN A 309 -19.47 -18.95 -1.20
N LYS A 310 -18.74 -17.84 -0.96
CA LYS A 310 -19.38 -16.57 -0.59
C LYS A 310 -20.05 -15.91 -1.79
N THR A 311 -19.46 -16.01 -2.99
CA THR A 311 -20.02 -15.41 -4.21
C THR A 311 -21.26 -16.14 -4.74
N GLU A 312 -21.41 -17.45 -4.51
CA GLU A 312 -22.58 -18.22 -4.91
C GLU A 312 -23.88 -17.78 -4.20
N LEU A 313 -23.76 -17.13 -3.06
CA LEU A 313 -24.89 -16.65 -2.25
C LEU A 313 -25.38 -15.25 -2.67
N LEU A 314 -24.68 -14.60 -3.60
CA LEU A 314 -24.97 -13.24 -4.02
C LEU A 314 -25.95 -13.16 -5.19
N ALA A 315 -26.57 -11.99 -5.36
CA ALA A 315 -27.29 -11.70 -6.60
C ALA A 315 -26.31 -11.60 -7.78
N PRO A 316 -26.75 -11.88 -9.04
CA PRO A 316 -25.85 -11.91 -10.20
C PRO A 316 -25.00 -10.65 -10.41
N ALA A 317 -25.53 -9.46 -10.12
CA ALA A 317 -24.79 -8.21 -10.26
C ALA A 317 -23.65 -8.07 -9.22
N GLU A 318 -23.92 -8.46 -7.97
CA GLU A 318 -22.93 -8.45 -6.88
C GLU A 318 -21.87 -9.54 -7.09
N GLN A 319 -22.28 -10.69 -7.62
CA GLN A 319 -21.39 -11.76 -8.03
C GLN A 319 -20.41 -11.28 -9.10
N ALA A 320 -20.88 -10.57 -10.13
CA ALA A 320 -20.03 -10.03 -11.17
C ALA A 320 -18.97 -9.04 -10.63
N LEU A 321 -19.33 -8.19 -9.66
CA LEU A 321 -18.38 -7.31 -8.98
C LEU A 321 -17.36 -8.08 -8.15
N ALA A 322 -17.80 -9.09 -7.38
CA ALA A 322 -16.90 -9.90 -6.58
C ALA A 322 -15.90 -10.71 -7.43
N LEU A 323 -16.31 -11.18 -8.61
CA LEU A 323 -15.43 -11.93 -9.52
C LEU A 323 -14.26 -11.09 -10.05
N LYS A 324 -14.39 -9.76 -10.15
CA LYS A 324 -13.27 -8.87 -10.52
C LYS A 324 -12.08 -8.96 -9.55
N LEU A 325 -12.33 -9.37 -8.29
CA LEU A 325 -11.27 -9.57 -7.30
C LEU A 325 -10.33 -10.75 -7.63
N VAL A 326 -10.78 -11.70 -8.46
CA VAL A 326 -10.05 -12.93 -8.80
C VAL A 326 -9.68 -13.06 -10.27
N LEU A 327 -10.31 -12.30 -11.16
CA LEU A 327 -10.01 -12.34 -12.59
C LEU A 327 -8.62 -11.78 -12.88
N GLU A 328 -7.84 -12.50 -13.69
CA GLU A 328 -6.44 -12.18 -14.00
C GLU A 328 -6.25 -10.81 -14.66
N HIS A 329 -7.15 -10.42 -15.56
CA HIS A 329 -7.12 -9.13 -16.26
C HIS A 329 -7.68 -7.95 -15.43
N GLU A 330 -8.13 -8.23 -14.21
CA GLU A 330 -8.61 -7.24 -13.25
C GLU A 330 -7.61 -7.19 -12.08
N MET A 331 -8.04 -7.52 -10.86
CA MET A 331 -7.18 -7.45 -9.67
C MET A 331 -6.48 -8.78 -9.35
N GLY A 332 -6.91 -9.88 -9.96
CA GLY A 332 -6.59 -11.23 -9.47
C GLY A 332 -5.12 -11.60 -9.53
N GLU A 333 -4.40 -11.17 -10.57
CA GLU A 333 -2.98 -11.51 -10.75
C GLU A 333 -2.04 -10.36 -10.42
N LEU A 334 -2.42 -9.11 -10.73
CA LEU A 334 -1.59 -7.95 -10.43
C LEU A 334 -1.40 -7.75 -8.92
N PHE A 335 -2.49 -7.86 -8.15
CA PHE A 335 -2.43 -7.82 -6.69
C PHE A 335 -1.84 -9.11 -6.14
N LYS A 336 -1.03 -8.96 -5.10
CA LYS A 336 -0.40 -10.04 -4.35
C LYS A 336 -0.74 -9.90 -2.88
N VAL A 337 -0.60 -10.99 -2.16
CA VAL A 337 -0.70 -11.05 -0.71
C VAL A 337 0.62 -11.58 -0.18
N LEU A 338 1.28 -10.81 0.69
CA LEU A 338 2.43 -11.24 1.48
C LEU A 338 1.98 -11.40 2.94
N ALA A 339 2.29 -12.54 3.55
CA ALA A 339 2.11 -12.76 4.97
C ALA A 339 3.45 -12.93 5.67
N VAL A 340 3.64 -12.23 6.80
CA VAL A 340 4.82 -12.36 7.66
C VAL A 340 4.41 -12.52 9.12
N GLY A 341 5.25 -13.12 9.97
CA GLY A 341 4.94 -13.26 11.39
C GLY A 341 6.13 -13.72 12.25
N PRO A 342 6.12 -13.42 13.56
CA PRO A 342 7.16 -13.83 14.49
C PRO A 342 6.97 -15.28 14.94
N GLY A 343 8.04 -15.88 15.46
CA GLY A 343 7.99 -17.21 16.07
C GLY A 343 8.00 -18.35 15.05
N GLU A 344 7.55 -19.53 15.45
CA GLU A 344 7.54 -20.71 14.57
C GLU A 344 6.63 -20.46 13.35
N ALA A 345 7.18 -20.70 12.15
CA ALA A 345 6.41 -20.56 10.92
C ALA A 345 5.27 -21.59 10.92
N TRP A 346 4.07 -21.10 10.69
CA TRP A 346 2.88 -21.89 10.43
C TRP A 346 2.42 -21.60 9.00
N GLN A 347 1.66 -22.52 8.40
CA GLN A 347 1.20 -22.37 7.03
C GLN A 347 -0.22 -21.82 7.01
N PRO A 348 -0.45 -20.54 6.63
CA PRO A 348 -1.79 -20.00 6.57
C PRO A 348 -2.56 -20.59 5.39
N ARG A 349 -3.85 -20.85 5.59
CA ARG A 349 -4.71 -21.49 4.58
C ARG A 349 -4.71 -20.73 3.25
N GLY A 350 -4.60 -19.40 3.28
CA GLY A 350 -4.54 -18.53 2.11
C GLY A 350 -3.40 -18.84 1.16
N PHE A 351 -2.38 -19.56 1.64
CA PHE A 351 -1.20 -19.97 0.88
C PHE A 351 -1.11 -21.50 0.70
N ALA A 352 -2.17 -22.24 1.02
CA ALA A 352 -2.17 -23.70 0.91
C ALA A 352 -1.98 -24.20 -0.54
N GLN A 353 -2.45 -23.45 -1.53
CA GLN A 353 -2.26 -23.74 -2.95
C GLN A 353 -1.76 -22.52 -3.71
N GLY A 354 -0.78 -22.74 -4.59
CA GLY A 354 -0.22 -21.69 -5.43
C GLY A 354 0.62 -20.68 -4.65
N ASP A 355 1.21 -21.07 -3.52
CA ASP A 355 2.24 -20.27 -2.87
C ASP A 355 3.44 -20.09 -3.81
N ARG A 356 3.93 -18.86 -3.84
CA ARG A 356 5.00 -18.37 -4.70
C ARG A 356 6.17 -17.83 -3.88
N THR A 357 6.31 -18.18 -2.60
CA THR A 357 7.42 -17.71 -1.75
C THR A 357 8.78 -18.06 -2.36
N HIS A 358 8.89 -19.18 -3.08
CA HIS A 358 10.08 -19.57 -3.84
C HIS A 358 10.45 -18.65 -5.02
N ARG A 359 9.60 -17.68 -5.37
CA ARG A 359 9.82 -16.66 -6.39
C ARG A 359 10.29 -15.32 -5.82
N LEU A 360 10.20 -15.15 -4.50
CA LEU A 360 10.69 -13.95 -3.81
C LEU A 360 12.21 -13.91 -3.83
#